data_AF-A0A2G7GTY1-F1
#
_entry.id   AF-A0A2G7GTY1-F1
#
_cell.length_a   1.000
_cell.length_b   1.000
_cell.length_c   1.000
_cell.angle_alpha   90.00
_cell.angle_beta   90.00
_cell.angle_gamma   90.00
#
_symmetry.space_group_name_H-M   'P 1'
#
loop_
_entity.id
_entity.type
_entity.pdbx_description
1 polymer ?
#
loop_
_entity_poly.entity_id
_entity_poly.type
_entity_poly.pdbx_seq_one_letter_code
_entity_poly.pdbx_strand_id
1 'polypeptide(L)'
;MDTEPTLTTFEGHTRRLTASLAETLTLLHAQPRAGLLTFDDRTGRSVDFDLSGTLDEVLARHAPETPRTGPGRPKLGVVSREVSLLPRHWEWLERQRGGASAALRRLIDEARQADPDGERRAQAQAATDRFLGAVAGDLPGYEEATRALYAADRGGFEARLNDWPEDVRQHALFLAAPAFTTSPPPSGVSCSSQE
;
A
#
# COMPACT_ATOMS: atom_id res chain seq x y z
N MET A 1 -4.76 -6.13 -14.00
CA MET A 1 -3.79 -7.20 -13.76
C MET A 1 -3.42 -7.08 -12.32
N ASP A 2 -3.95 -7.95 -11.47
CA ASP A 2 -3.56 -7.99 -10.07
C ASP A 2 -2.14 -8.53 -10.03
N THR A 3 -1.17 -7.62 -10.02
CA THR A 3 0.23 -7.96 -9.77
C THR A 3 0.29 -8.59 -8.39
N GLU A 4 0.85 -9.79 -8.28
CA GLU A 4 1.05 -10.44 -6.99
C GLU A 4 1.79 -9.49 -6.04
N PRO A 5 1.36 -9.39 -4.77
CA PRO A 5 2.01 -8.51 -3.81
C PRO A 5 3.47 -8.93 -3.63
N THR A 6 4.39 -7.98 -3.80
CA THR A 6 5.79 -8.16 -3.40
C THR A 6 5.88 -8.03 -1.89
N LEU A 7 6.55 -8.99 -1.27
CA LEU A 7 6.78 -9.00 0.17
C LEU A 7 8.26 -8.86 0.47
N THR A 8 8.60 -8.07 1.50
CA THR A 8 9.97 -7.94 1.99
C THR A 8 10.09 -8.41 3.43
N THR A 9 10.98 -9.37 3.69
CA THR A 9 11.25 -9.93 5.02
C THR A 9 12.55 -9.36 5.60
N PHE A 10 12.48 -8.89 6.84
CA PHE A 10 13.60 -8.40 7.64
C PHE A 10 13.87 -9.30 8.84
N GLU A 11 15.14 -9.37 9.25
CA GLU A 11 15.57 -9.87 10.55
C GLU A 11 16.29 -8.73 11.27
N GLY A 12 15.62 -8.10 12.24
CA GLY A 12 16.06 -6.82 12.78
C GLY A 12 16.19 -5.77 11.67
N HIS A 13 17.39 -5.23 11.48
CA HIS A 13 17.67 -4.22 10.45
C HIS A 13 18.23 -4.79 9.13
N THR A 14 18.31 -6.11 8.98
CA THR A 14 18.85 -6.76 7.78
C THR A 14 17.74 -7.34 6.93
N ARG A 15 17.73 -7.01 5.64
CA ARG A 15 16.78 -7.58 4.67
C ARG A 15 17.22 -9.00 4.33
N ARG A 16 16.30 -9.95 4.43
CA ARG A 16 16.54 -11.36 4.12
C ARG A 16 16.04 -11.75 2.74
N LEU A 17 14.89 -11.23 2.35
CA LEU A 17 14.23 -11.60 1.11
C LEU A 17 13.30 -10.47 0.65
N THR A 18 13.25 -10.23 -0.64
CA THR A 18 12.15 -9.52 -1.31
C THR A 18 11.67 -10.43 -2.42
N ALA A 19 10.44 -10.93 -2.33
CA ALA A 19 9.95 -11.97 -3.23
C ALA A 19 8.41 -12.01 -3.31
N SER A 20 7.91 -12.91 -4.16
CA SER A 20 6.49 -13.25 -4.19
C SER A 20 6.01 -13.89 -2.88
N LEU A 21 4.70 -13.98 -2.68
CA LEU A 21 4.11 -14.67 -1.54
C LEU A 21 4.60 -16.12 -1.41
N ALA A 22 4.62 -16.88 -2.51
CA ALA A 22 4.98 -18.29 -2.49
C ALA A 22 6.46 -18.51 -2.09
N GLU A 23 7.37 -17.71 -2.64
CA GLU A 23 8.80 -17.77 -2.29
C GLU A 23 9.04 -17.34 -0.85
N THR A 24 8.33 -16.31 -0.38
CA THR A 24 8.39 -15.85 1.01
C THR A 24 7.95 -16.94 1.98
N LEU A 25 6.80 -17.56 1.74
CA LEU A 25 6.31 -18.66 2.56
C LEU A 25 7.25 -19.87 2.55
N THR A 26 7.86 -20.17 1.40
CA THR A 26 8.84 -21.25 1.27
C THR A 26 10.07 -20.99 2.14
N LEU A 27 10.61 -19.77 2.12
CA LEU A 27 11.74 -19.38 2.96
C LEU A 27 11.37 -19.46 4.45
N LEU A 28 10.25 -18.86 4.85
CA LEU A 28 9.81 -18.81 6.25
C LEU A 28 9.53 -20.21 6.81
N HIS A 29 8.95 -21.10 6.01
CA HIS A 29 8.67 -22.48 6.40
C HIS A 29 9.95 -23.33 6.51
N ALA A 30 10.90 -23.17 5.59
CA ALA A 30 12.16 -23.91 5.60
C ALA A 30 13.10 -23.47 6.73
N GLN A 31 13.03 -22.20 7.14
CA GLN A 31 13.90 -21.61 8.16
C GLN A 31 13.10 -20.79 9.18
N PRO A 32 12.32 -21.46 10.05
CA PRO A 32 11.59 -20.76 11.10
C PRO A 32 12.59 -20.11 12.06
N ARG A 33 12.59 -18.78 12.10
CA ARG A 33 13.42 -17.96 12.98
C ARG A 33 12.55 -17.01 13.76
N ALA A 34 12.94 -16.74 15.01
CA ALA A 34 12.31 -15.70 15.80
C ALA A 34 12.72 -14.30 15.28
N GLY A 35 11.81 -13.33 15.37
CA GLY A 35 12.10 -11.93 15.05
C GLY A 35 12.15 -11.59 13.55
N LEU A 36 11.62 -12.47 12.68
CA LEU A 36 11.38 -12.12 11.28
C LEU A 36 10.13 -11.24 11.18
N LEU A 37 10.24 -10.14 10.44
CA LEU A 37 9.14 -9.24 10.12
C LEU A 37 8.96 -9.21 8.61
N THR A 38 7.76 -9.57 8.14
CA THR A 38 7.45 -9.55 6.71
C THR A 38 6.49 -8.41 6.41
N PHE A 39 6.81 -7.58 5.43
CA PHE A 39 6.01 -6.44 5.03
C PHE A 39 5.42 -6.64 3.64
N ASP A 40 4.17 -6.22 3.44
CA ASP A 40 3.60 -6.02 2.11
C ASP A 40 4.09 -4.68 1.55
N ASP A 41 4.88 -4.71 0.48
CA ASP A 41 5.56 -3.53 -0.07
C ASP A 41 4.59 -2.45 -0.60
N ARG A 42 3.33 -2.82 -0.85
CA ARG A 42 2.30 -1.89 -1.34
C ARG A 42 1.60 -1.15 -0.21
N THR A 43 1.55 -1.73 0.98
CA THR A 43 0.81 -1.18 2.13
C THR A 43 1.69 -0.88 3.33
N GLY A 44 2.93 -1.36 3.35
CA GLY A 44 3.86 -1.28 4.49
C GLY A 44 3.38 -2.01 5.74
N ARG A 45 2.33 -2.84 5.63
CA ARG A 45 1.80 -3.58 6.78
C ARG A 45 2.65 -4.81 7.03
N SER A 46 2.93 -5.08 8.31
CA SER A 46 3.47 -6.38 8.73
C SER A 46 2.42 -7.46 8.49
N VAL A 47 2.85 -8.59 7.94
CA VAL A 47 2.03 -9.76 7.64
C VAL A 47 2.59 -10.95 8.42
N ASP A 48 1.78 -11.49 9.31
CA ASP A 48 2.10 -12.71 10.06
C ASP A 48 1.45 -13.90 9.38
N PHE A 49 2.27 -14.88 9.00
CA PHE A 49 1.79 -16.09 8.34
C PHE A 49 1.65 -17.24 9.33
N ASP A 50 0.53 -17.95 9.24
CA ASP A 50 0.41 -19.27 9.86
C ASP A 50 1.17 -20.29 9.01
N LEU A 51 2.33 -20.72 9.54
CA LEU A 51 3.25 -21.68 8.93
C LEU A 51 3.03 -23.12 9.41
N SER A 52 1.92 -23.39 10.11
CA SER A 52 1.61 -24.73 10.62
C SER A 52 1.22 -25.70 9.49
N GLY A 53 1.68 -26.94 9.64
CA GLY A 53 1.46 -28.02 8.67
C GLY A 53 2.63 -28.20 7.72
N THR A 54 2.37 -28.82 6.58
CA THR A 54 3.32 -28.97 5.46
C THR A 54 3.38 -27.68 4.61
N LEU A 55 4.45 -27.49 3.85
CA LEU A 55 4.59 -26.33 2.96
C LEU A 55 3.41 -26.20 2.00
N ASP A 56 2.92 -27.31 1.43
CA ASP A 56 1.78 -27.30 0.51
C ASP A 56 0.50 -26.81 1.19
N GLU A 57 0.25 -27.21 2.44
CA GLU A 57 -0.89 -26.73 3.24
C GLU A 57 -0.77 -25.24 3.55
N VAL A 58 0.43 -24.76 3.87
CA VAL A 58 0.72 -23.34 4.11
C VAL A 58 0.48 -22.51 2.85
N LEU A 59 1.00 -22.94 1.70
CA LEU A 59 0.81 -22.27 0.42
C LEU A 59 -0.67 -22.24 0.04
N ALA A 60 -1.39 -23.36 0.19
CA ALA A 60 -2.82 -23.43 -0.10
C ALA A 60 -3.66 -22.52 0.83
N ARG A 61 -3.25 -22.36 2.09
CA ARG A 61 -3.93 -21.50 3.08
C ARG A 61 -3.85 -20.02 2.72
N HIS A 62 -2.70 -19.57 2.23
CA HIS A 62 -2.44 -18.16 1.93
C HIS A 62 -2.59 -17.80 0.46
N ALA A 63 -2.84 -18.79 -0.42
CA ALA A 63 -3.12 -18.54 -1.82
C ALA A 63 -4.30 -17.57 -1.97
N PRO A 64 -4.22 -16.59 -2.89
CA PRO A 64 -5.32 -15.68 -3.14
C PRO A 64 -6.56 -16.48 -3.54
N GLU A 65 -7.72 -16.18 -2.92
CA GLU A 65 -8.98 -16.82 -3.26
C GLU A 65 -9.30 -16.59 -4.73
N THR A 66 -9.12 -17.61 -5.58
CA THR A 66 -9.60 -17.54 -6.96
C THR A 66 -11.13 -17.41 -6.91
N PRO A 67 -11.72 -16.38 -7.56
CA PRO A 67 -13.16 -16.26 -7.61
C PRO A 67 -13.74 -17.55 -8.17
N ARG A 68 -14.58 -18.25 -7.39
CA ARG A 68 -15.25 -19.46 -7.85
C ARG A 68 -16.23 -19.08 -8.96
N THR A 69 -15.78 -19.21 -10.21
CA THR A 69 -16.60 -18.99 -11.41
C THR A 69 -17.57 -20.16 -11.58
N GLY A 70 -18.61 -20.21 -10.73
CA GLY A 70 -19.75 -21.09 -10.97
C GLY A 70 -20.59 -20.56 -12.14
N PRO A 71 -21.25 -21.42 -12.92
CA PRO A 71 -22.16 -21.00 -13.99
C PRO A 71 -23.39 -20.33 -13.37
N GLY A 72 -23.35 -19.01 -13.27
CA GLY A 72 -24.42 -18.19 -12.72
C GLY A 72 -24.08 -16.71 -12.83
N ARG A 73 -25.12 -15.88 -12.97
CA ARG A 73 -25.09 -14.41 -13.15
C ARG A 73 -23.84 -13.78 -12.50
N PRO A 74 -23.03 -12.98 -13.24
CA PRO A 74 -21.79 -12.42 -12.72
C PRO A 74 -22.07 -11.72 -11.39
N LYS A 75 -21.55 -12.28 -10.30
CA LYS A 75 -21.60 -11.66 -8.98
C LYS A 75 -20.77 -10.39 -9.10
N LEU A 76 -21.38 -9.24 -8.80
CA LEU A 76 -20.73 -7.93 -8.92
C LEU A 76 -19.56 -7.72 -7.93
N GLY A 77 -19.11 -8.76 -7.22
CA GLY A 77 -18.00 -8.71 -6.26
C GLY A 77 -18.24 -7.78 -5.07
N VAL A 78 -19.51 -7.46 -4.74
CA VAL A 78 -19.82 -6.48 -3.69
C VAL A 78 -19.65 -7.14 -2.32
N VAL A 79 -18.74 -6.60 -1.51
CA VAL A 79 -18.59 -6.93 -0.10
C VAL A 79 -19.29 -5.84 0.72
N SER A 80 -20.27 -6.24 1.54
CA SER A 80 -20.97 -5.30 2.44
C SER A 80 -20.11 -4.96 3.65
N ARG A 81 -19.97 -3.66 3.94
CA ARG A 81 -19.35 -3.10 5.15
C ARG A 81 -20.23 -1.97 5.68
N GLU A 82 -20.16 -1.70 6.98
CA GLU A 82 -20.94 -0.64 7.64
C GLU A 82 -20.27 0.73 7.46
N VAL A 83 -21.09 1.76 7.20
CA VAL A 83 -20.63 3.16 7.07
C VAL A 83 -21.59 4.05 7.85
N SER A 84 -21.06 4.92 8.70
CA SER A 84 -21.83 5.95 9.41
C SER A 84 -21.65 7.30 8.71
N LEU A 85 -22.76 7.96 8.37
CA LEU A 85 -22.77 9.27 7.71
C LEU A 85 -23.73 10.22 8.44
N LEU A 86 -23.53 11.52 8.23
CA LEU A 86 -24.46 12.54 8.74
C LEU A 86 -25.85 12.37 8.09
N PRO A 87 -26.95 12.68 8.80
CA PRO A 87 -28.32 12.55 8.28
C PRO A 87 -28.51 13.23 6.91
N ARG A 88 -28.00 14.45 6.76
CA ARG A 88 -28.04 15.20 5.48
C ARG A 88 -27.38 14.48 4.30
N HIS A 89 -26.36 13.66 4.56
CA HIS A 89 -25.67 12.88 3.52
C HIS A 89 -26.52 11.67 3.11
N TRP A 90 -27.18 11.02 4.08
CA TRP A 90 -28.13 9.95 3.79
C TRP A 90 -29.32 10.45 2.96
N GLU A 91 -29.93 11.57 3.37
CA GLU A 91 -31.03 12.18 2.61
C GLU A 91 -30.61 12.51 1.17
N TRP A 92 -29.37 12.94 0.96
CA TRP A 92 -28.84 13.20 -0.38
C TRP A 92 -28.60 11.91 -1.18
N LEU A 93 -28.06 10.86 -0.54
CA LEU A 93 -27.79 9.56 -1.15
C LEU A 93 -29.06 8.82 -1.57
N GLU A 94 -30.12 8.90 -0.77
CA GLU A 94 -31.42 8.29 -1.05
C GLU A 94 -32.12 8.93 -2.27
N ARG A 95 -31.85 10.20 -2.55
CA ARG A 95 -32.37 10.91 -3.74
C ARG A 95 -31.65 10.55 -5.04
N GLN A 96 -30.57 9.76 -4.99
CA GLN A 96 -29.77 9.45 -6.17
C GLN A 96 -30.41 8.39 -7.05
N ARG A 97 -30.36 8.61 -8.37
CA ARG A 97 -30.80 7.60 -9.35
C ARG A 97 -29.88 6.37 -9.24
N GLY A 98 -30.46 5.21 -8.94
CA GLY A 98 -29.72 3.96 -8.73
C GLY A 98 -29.34 3.67 -7.27
N GLY A 99 -29.79 4.49 -6.31
CA GLY A 99 -29.64 4.29 -4.88
C GLY A 99 -28.27 4.68 -4.31
N ALA A 100 -28.17 4.66 -2.98
CA ALA A 100 -27.00 5.12 -2.23
C ALA A 100 -25.70 4.44 -2.68
N SER A 101 -25.69 3.11 -2.82
CA SER A 101 -24.48 2.35 -3.19
C SER A 101 -23.99 2.64 -4.60
N ALA A 102 -24.86 2.99 -5.55
CA ALA A 102 -24.43 3.38 -6.90
C ALA A 102 -23.86 4.81 -6.92
N ALA A 103 -24.41 5.71 -6.11
CA ALA A 103 -23.90 7.06 -5.96
C ALA A 103 -22.53 7.08 -5.27
N LEU A 104 -22.37 6.32 -4.17
CA LEU A 104 -21.09 6.20 -3.47
C LEU A 104 -19.99 5.68 -4.38
N ARG A 105 -20.27 4.64 -5.19
CA ARG A 105 -19.30 4.12 -6.17
C ARG A 105 -18.87 5.19 -7.17
N ARG A 106 -19.82 5.92 -7.76
CA ARG A 106 -19.51 7.01 -8.70
C ARG A 106 -18.66 8.11 -8.05
N LEU A 107 -19.02 8.55 -6.85
CA LEU A 107 -18.25 9.55 -6.11
C LEU A 107 -16.82 9.08 -5.82
N ILE A 108 -16.64 7.81 -5.45
CA ILE A 108 -15.33 7.21 -5.24
C ILE A 108 -14.54 7.15 -6.55
N ASP A 109 -15.15 6.71 -7.64
CA ASP A 109 -14.50 6.61 -8.95
C ASP A 109 -14.08 7.99 -9.47
N GLU A 110 -14.95 8.99 -9.34
CA GLU A 110 -14.66 10.39 -9.68
C GLU A 110 -13.52 10.96 -8.83
N ALA A 111 -13.54 10.74 -7.51
CA ALA A 111 -12.47 11.20 -6.61
C ALA A 111 -11.12 10.51 -6.94
N ARG A 112 -11.13 9.20 -7.19
CA ARG A 112 -9.93 8.44 -7.59
C ARG A 112 -9.38 8.91 -8.93
N GLN A 113 -10.24 9.32 -9.85
CA GLN A 113 -9.82 9.82 -11.16
C GLN A 113 -9.32 11.27 -11.11
N ALA A 114 -9.79 12.07 -10.14
CA ALA A 114 -9.41 13.48 -10.00
C ALA A 114 -7.96 13.68 -9.51
N ASP A 115 -7.46 12.82 -8.62
CA ASP A 115 -6.08 12.89 -8.11
C ASP A 115 -5.44 11.51 -7.87
N PRO A 116 -5.21 10.73 -8.94
CA PRO A 116 -4.55 9.43 -8.82
C PRO A 116 -3.12 9.53 -8.28
N ASP A 117 -2.45 10.68 -8.49
CA ASP A 117 -1.11 10.94 -7.97
C ASP A 117 -1.14 11.25 -6.46
N GLY A 118 -2.16 11.96 -5.97
CA GLY A 118 -2.39 12.19 -4.54
C GLY A 118 -2.63 10.91 -3.77
N GLU A 119 -3.50 10.03 -4.29
CA GLU A 119 -3.75 8.72 -3.67
C GLU A 119 -2.48 7.87 -3.64
N ARG A 120 -1.72 7.81 -4.74
CA ARG A 120 -0.43 7.11 -4.79
C ARG A 120 0.58 7.67 -3.78
N ARG A 121 0.67 8.99 -3.65
CA ARG A 121 1.55 9.66 -2.67
C ARG A 121 1.14 9.33 -1.24
N ALA A 122 -0.15 9.45 -0.91
CA ALA A 122 -0.68 9.14 0.42
C ALA A 122 -0.47 7.67 0.78
N GLN A 123 -0.66 6.76 -0.18
CA GLN A 123 -0.38 5.34 0.00
C GLN A 123 1.10 5.07 0.28
N ALA A 124 2.00 5.67 -0.49
CA ALA A 124 3.44 5.54 -0.29
C ALA A 124 3.90 6.10 1.07
N GLN A 125 3.38 7.25 1.48
CA GLN A 125 3.63 7.82 2.81
C GLN A 125 3.17 6.87 3.91
N ALA A 126 1.93 6.37 3.84
CA ALA A 126 1.39 5.46 4.84
C ALA A 126 2.12 4.10 4.87
N ALA A 127 2.57 3.59 3.72
CA ALA A 127 3.36 2.36 3.65
C ALA A 127 4.74 2.56 4.30
N THR A 128 5.42 3.64 3.93
CA THR A 128 6.72 3.99 4.49
C THR A 128 6.64 4.19 6.00
N ASP A 129 5.68 5.00 6.48
CA ASP A 129 5.50 5.30 7.92
C ASP A 129 5.29 4.04 8.75
N ARG A 130 4.45 3.09 8.30
CA ARG A 130 4.23 1.81 8.98
C ARG A 130 5.50 0.97 9.06
N PHE A 131 6.25 0.88 7.96
CA PHE A 131 7.52 0.16 7.94
C PHE A 131 8.52 0.80 8.90
N LEU A 132 8.66 2.13 8.86
CA LEU A 132 9.57 2.87 9.73
C LEU A 132 9.20 2.72 11.20
N GLY A 133 7.91 2.80 11.55
CA GLY A 133 7.47 2.59 12.92
C GLY A 133 7.78 1.19 13.46
N ALA A 134 7.80 0.17 12.59
CA ALA A 134 8.10 -1.21 12.98
C ALA A 134 9.59 -1.52 13.06
N VAL A 135 10.42 -0.94 12.18
CA VAL A 135 11.84 -1.33 12.02
C VAL A 135 12.82 -0.24 12.48
N ALA A 136 12.39 1.02 12.47
CA ALA A 136 13.24 2.19 12.70
C ALA A 136 12.79 3.06 13.88
N GLY A 137 11.77 2.67 14.65
CA GLY A 137 11.22 3.49 15.73
C GLY A 137 12.24 3.89 16.81
N ASP A 138 13.26 3.04 17.03
CA ASP A 138 14.34 3.29 17.98
C ASP A 138 15.59 3.92 17.33
N LEU A 139 15.58 4.17 16.01
CA LEU A 139 16.72 4.76 15.30
C LEU A 139 16.74 6.30 15.46
N PRO A 140 17.94 6.90 15.57
CA PRO A 140 18.07 8.34 15.70
C PRO A 140 17.53 9.06 14.46
N GLY A 141 16.78 10.15 14.68
CA GLY A 141 16.22 10.96 13.60
C GLY A 141 14.93 10.40 12.99
N TYR A 142 14.33 9.36 13.58
CA TYR A 142 13.06 8.75 13.12
C TYR A 142 11.92 9.77 12.98
N GLU A 143 11.68 10.57 14.02
CA GLU A 143 10.57 11.55 14.01
C GLU A 143 10.75 12.61 12.93
N GLU A 144 11.99 13.04 12.70
CA GLU A 144 12.23 14.04 11.68
C GLU A 144 12.28 13.45 10.28
N ALA A 145 12.61 12.17 10.12
CA ALA A 145 12.45 11.45 8.86
C ALA A 145 10.95 11.33 8.50
N THR A 146 10.09 10.92 9.43
CA THR A 146 8.63 10.86 9.18
C THR A 146 8.08 12.26 8.89
N ARG A 147 8.56 13.30 9.58
CA ARG A 147 8.19 14.69 9.26
C ARG A 147 8.57 15.09 7.83
N ALA A 148 9.78 14.76 7.37
CA ALA A 148 10.23 15.05 6.01
C ALA A 148 9.42 14.29 4.95
N LEU A 149 9.08 13.02 5.21
CA LEU A 149 8.22 12.19 4.37
C LEU A 149 6.84 12.84 4.13
N TYR A 150 6.18 13.32 5.19
CA TYR A 150 4.88 13.98 5.08
C TYR A 150 4.96 15.39 4.48
N ALA A 151 6.08 16.08 4.65
CA ALA A 151 6.35 17.36 3.99
C ALA A 151 6.69 17.23 2.49
N ALA A 152 6.77 15.99 1.97
CA ALA A 152 7.25 15.67 0.62
C ALA A 152 8.68 16.21 0.35
N ASP A 153 9.48 16.37 1.40
CA ASP A 153 10.88 16.79 1.31
C ASP A 153 11.79 15.58 1.11
N ARG A 154 12.01 15.22 -0.16
CA ARG A 154 12.86 14.09 -0.53
C ARG A 154 14.29 14.24 -0.02
N GLY A 155 14.87 15.44 -0.15
CA GLY A 155 16.26 15.68 0.24
C GLY A 155 16.45 15.60 1.75
N GLY A 156 15.52 16.19 2.51
CA GLY A 156 15.50 16.07 3.96
C GLY A 156 15.29 14.63 4.43
N PHE A 157 14.44 13.86 3.76
CA PHE A 157 14.23 12.45 4.06
C PHE A 157 15.48 11.61 3.82
N GLU A 158 16.08 11.70 2.63
CA GLU A 158 17.32 10.98 2.29
C GLU A 158 18.46 11.31 3.25
N ALA A 159 18.62 12.59 3.62
CA ALA A 159 19.67 13.02 4.54
C ALA A 159 19.55 12.38 5.93
N ARG A 160 18.32 12.17 6.44
CA ARG A 160 18.10 11.57 7.77
C ARG A 160 18.29 10.06 7.79
N LEU A 161 18.05 9.40 6.66
CA LEU A 161 18.27 7.97 6.53
C LEU A 161 19.75 7.59 6.36
N ASN A 162 20.65 8.53 6.07
CA ASN A 162 22.05 8.22 5.74
C ASN A 162 22.77 7.43 6.84
N ASP A 163 22.50 7.73 8.10
CA ASP A 163 23.14 7.08 9.26
C ASP A 163 22.46 5.75 9.65
N TRP A 164 21.39 5.36 8.95
CA TRP A 164 20.65 4.14 9.26
C TRP A 164 21.28 2.92 8.58
N PRO A 165 20.96 1.70 9.09
CA PRO A 165 21.36 0.46 8.42
C PRO A 165 20.93 0.45 6.95
N GLU A 166 21.84 0.00 6.08
CA GLU A 166 21.69 0.06 4.62
C GLU A 166 20.33 -0.47 4.14
N ASP A 167 19.96 -1.68 4.57
CA ASP A 167 18.75 -2.33 4.12
C ASP A 167 17.48 -1.57 4.54
N VAL A 168 17.47 -0.98 5.74
CA VAL A 168 16.35 -0.17 6.23
C VAL A 168 16.24 1.11 5.41
N ARG A 169 17.36 1.81 5.17
CA ARG A 169 17.39 3.00 4.31
C ARG A 169 16.90 2.69 2.90
N GLN A 170 17.46 1.66 2.26
CA GLN A 170 17.10 1.30 0.88
C GLN A 170 15.62 0.96 0.75
N HIS A 171 15.08 0.20 1.71
CA HIS A 171 13.67 -0.16 1.69
C HIS A 171 12.75 1.04 1.97
N ALA A 172 13.11 1.90 2.92
CA ALA A 172 12.37 3.14 3.17
C ALA A 172 12.33 4.04 1.93
N LEU A 173 13.45 4.21 1.23
CA LEU A 173 13.51 4.97 -0.02
C LEU A 173 12.69 4.34 -1.15
N PHE A 174 12.70 3.02 -1.23
CA PHE A 174 11.88 2.27 -2.19
C PHE A 174 10.38 2.51 -1.96
N LEU A 175 9.91 2.35 -0.71
CA LEU A 175 8.50 2.58 -0.35
C LEU A 175 8.08 4.04 -0.53
N ALA A 176 8.96 4.98 -0.21
CA ALA A 176 8.69 6.41 -0.26
C ALA A 176 8.77 7.01 -1.66
N ALA A 177 9.35 6.29 -2.64
CA ALA A 177 9.58 6.84 -3.98
C ALA A 177 8.34 7.49 -4.62
N PRO A 178 7.12 6.89 -4.58
CA PRO A 178 5.92 7.51 -5.12
C PRO A 178 5.43 8.73 -4.32
N ALA A 179 5.83 8.90 -3.06
CA ALA A 179 5.50 10.09 -2.26
C ALA A 179 6.18 11.36 -2.79
N PHE A 180 7.34 11.20 -3.44
CA PHE A 180 8.16 12.31 -3.93
C PHE A 180 8.03 12.56 -5.44
N THR A 181 7.22 11.79 -6.16
CA THR A 181 6.98 12.06 -7.58
C THR A 181 6.11 13.30 -7.73
N THR A 182 6.70 14.39 -8.20
CA THR A 182 5.93 15.55 -8.67
C THR A 182 5.37 15.23 -10.06
N SER A 183 4.04 15.14 -10.18
CA SER A 183 3.40 15.08 -11.50
C SER A 183 3.64 16.42 -12.21
N PRO A 184 4.16 16.47 -13.45
CA PRO A 184 4.30 17.73 -14.17
C PRO A 184 2.90 18.36 -14.33
N PRO A 185 2.76 19.69 -14.21
CA PRO A 185 1.48 20.34 -14.47
C PRO A 185 1.00 19.98 -15.88
N PRO A 186 -0.31 19.81 -16.12
CA PRO A 186 -0.81 19.53 -17.45
C PRO A 186 -0.36 20.66 -18.36
N SER A 187 0.43 20.34 -19.40
CA SER A 187 0.92 21.28 -20.38
C SER A 187 -0.27 22.07 -20.94
N GLY A 188 -0.44 23.30 -20.45
CA GLY A 188 -1.43 24.22 -20.97
C GLY A 188 -1.13 24.42 -22.46
N VAL A 189 -2.10 24.08 -23.30
CA VAL A 189 -2.06 24.30 -24.74
C VAL A 189 -1.82 25.79 -24.97
N SER A 190 -0.58 26.17 -25.29
CA SER A 190 -0.29 27.45 -25.91
C SER A 190 -0.75 27.36 -27.35
N CYS A 191 -2.02 27.71 -27.58
CA CYS A 191 -2.51 28.02 -28.92
C CYS A 191 -2.06 29.45 -29.21
N SER A 192 -0.88 29.57 -29.83
CA SER A 192 -0.37 30.82 -30.36
C SER A 192 -1.32 31.34 -31.44
N SER A 193 -1.97 32.47 -31.16
CA SER A 193 -2.51 33.35 -32.21
C SER A 193 -1.34 33.87 -33.05
N GLN A 194 -1.34 33.58 -34.35
CA GLN A 194 -0.64 34.40 -35.34
C GLN A 194 -1.67 35.08 -36.23
N GLU A 195 -1.29 36.30 -36.59
CA GLU A 195 -1.98 37.37 -37.34
C GLU A 195 -2.50 36.98 -38.73
#